data_AF-A0A1F8TKY8-F1
#
_entry.id   AF-A0A1F8TKY8-F1
#
_cell.length_a   1.000
_cell.length_b   1.000
_cell.length_c   1.000
_cell.angle_alpha   90.00
_cell.angle_beta   90.00
_cell.angle_gamma   90.00
#
_symmetry.space_group_name_H-M   'P 1'
#
loop_
_entity.id
_entity.type
_entity.pdbx_description
1 polymer ?
#
loop_
_entity_poly.entity_id
_entity_poly.type
_entity_poly.pdbx_seq_one_letter_code
_entity_poly.pdbx_strand_id
1 'polypeptide(L)'
;MTAMQILLKFQHASMRVRVLLAVLLAILLAIGVYYIPPVHERLAWRIDSLRTRIIYFLNPPDQAVFQPTEQAMLETIVAQTMQAYLTPRPPTKTATPRPGPTASPTVTSTPLPETVQLEGVKYEHQHGRNNYCGPANFSMALTFWGWDGNRDVIGRAVMPGNTDHEGKPADKDKNVMPYELQNYIAENVPDISSVIRYGGNVDVLRRMISAGFPVVVEKGIYELDMNGKMGWMGHYAFVTGYDDAKQEIIYQDTYQPAGAPPGHNRRISYEKLIEGWRAFNYVFVVVYPYDREAQVLSLLGDWADDDWATQHALDMAENESNTLLGIDQYFAWFNKGTSYVSLANPDYSNAALAYDTAFGLYAKLTGDDSIRPYRMMWYQTGPYKAYFFSGRYADVINLATTTLEDTISKPNLEESLYWRAQAEYMAGNTEAAIADYRAALKIHPNWETALQALQDLGVAP
;
A
#
# COMPACT_ATOMS: atom_id res chain seq x y z
N MET A 1 -12.12 -0.15 55.84
CA MET A 1 -11.20 0.77 56.55
C MET A 1 -11.68 2.19 56.30
N THR A 2 -11.81 3.01 57.34
CA THR A 2 -12.10 4.44 57.18
C THR A 2 -10.84 5.19 56.73
N ALA A 3 -10.97 6.34 56.07
CA ALA A 3 -9.83 7.18 55.66
C ALA A 3 -8.88 7.50 56.84
N MET A 4 -9.45 7.65 58.03
CA MET A 4 -8.70 7.87 59.27
C MET A 4 -7.84 6.68 59.71
N GLN A 5 -8.31 5.44 59.50
CA GLN A 5 -7.54 4.22 59.79
C GLN A 5 -6.37 4.02 58.81
N ILE A 6 -6.51 4.48 57.56
CA ILE A 6 -5.46 4.45 56.55
C ILE A 6 -4.36 5.47 56.90
N LEU A 7 -4.76 6.68 57.32
CA LEU A 7 -3.82 7.73 57.73
C LEU A 7 -2.97 7.32 58.94
N LEU A 8 -3.59 6.70 59.95
CA LEU A 8 -2.88 6.23 61.15
C LEU A 8 -1.85 5.14 60.82
N LYS A 9 -2.19 4.19 59.95
CA LYS A 9 -1.24 3.16 59.46
C LYS A 9 -0.11 3.75 58.62
N PHE A 10 -0.40 4.78 57.83
CA PHE A 10 0.61 5.49 57.03
C PHE A 10 1.65 6.21 57.91
N GLN A 11 1.21 6.83 59.02
CA GLN A 11 2.10 7.48 59.99
C GLN A 11 3.07 6.50 60.68
N HIS A 12 2.64 5.25 60.87
CA HIS A 12 3.43 4.19 61.52
C HIS A 12 4.29 3.37 60.54
N ALA A 13 4.19 3.64 59.23
CA ALA A 13 4.97 2.94 58.22
C ALA A 13 6.41 3.45 58.14
N SER A 14 7.34 2.56 57.78
CA SER A 14 8.75 2.92 57.58
C SER A 14 8.88 4.01 56.50
N MET A 15 9.95 4.81 56.55
CA MET A 15 10.19 5.88 55.57
C MET A 15 10.15 5.36 54.12
N ARG A 16 10.68 4.16 53.87
CA ARG A 16 10.65 3.50 52.57
C ARG A 16 9.22 3.22 52.09
N VAL A 17 8.35 2.73 52.97
CA VAL A 17 6.94 2.45 52.62
C VAL A 17 6.17 3.74 52.35
N ARG A 18 6.40 4.80 53.13
CA ARG A 18 5.78 6.11 52.88
C ARG A 18 6.21 6.71 51.54
N VAL A 19 7.49 6.61 51.19
CA VAL A 19 8.01 7.05 49.88
C VAL A 19 7.37 6.24 48.74
N LEU A 20 7.31 4.92 48.84
CA LEU A 20 6.68 4.07 47.81
C LEU A 20 5.20 4.41 47.62
N LEU A 21 4.46 4.59 48.71
CA LEU A 21 3.04 4.96 48.65
C LEU A 21 2.83 6.37 48.08
N ALA A 22 3.70 7.33 48.40
CA ALA A 22 3.65 8.67 47.82
C ALA A 22 3.96 8.66 46.32
N VAL A 23 4.95 7.86 45.88
CA VAL A 23 5.26 7.66 44.46
C VAL A 23 4.08 7.02 43.73
N LEU A 24 3.47 5.97 44.31
CA LEU A 24 2.29 5.31 43.73
C LEU A 24 1.11 6.29 43.61
N LEU A 25 0.85 7.09 44.64
CA LEU A 25 -0.19 8.12 44.60
C LEU A 25 0.10 9.18 43.54
N ALA A 26 1.36 9.62 43.42
CA ALA A 26 1.76 10.58 42.38
C ALA A 26 1.57 10.01 40.97
N ILE A 27 1.90 8.72 40.75
CA ILE A 27 1.66 8.03 39.47
C ILE A 27 0.15 7.97 39.18
N LEU A 28 -0.67 7.57 40.15
CA LEU A 28 -2.13 7.52 39.98
C LEU A 28 -2.72 8.91 39.68
N LEU A 29 -2.25 9.95 40.35
CA LEU A 29 -2.65 11.33 40.06
C LEU A 29 -2.21 11.76 38.66
N ALA A 30 -0.99 11.44 38.24
CA ALA A 30 -0.51 11.74 36.89
C ALA A 30 -1.34 11.03 35.81
N ILE A 31 -1.70 9.77 36.03
CA ILE A 31 -2.61 9.01 35.16
C ILE A 31 -4.00 9.67 35.14
N GLY A 32 -4.54 10.04 36.30
CA GLY A 32 -5.82 10.74 36.40
C GLY A 32 -5.82 12.07 35.65
N VAL A 33 -4.76 12.87 35.79
CA VAL A 33 -4.58 14.14 35.07
C VAL A 33 -4.44 13.92 33.56
N TYR A 34 -3.75 12.86 33.13
CA TYR A 34 -3.60 12.53 31.72
C TYR A 34 -4.94 12.28 31.03
N TYR A 35 -5.89 11.61 31.69
CA TYR A 35 -7.22 11.34 31.14
C TYR A 35 -8.18 12.54 31.20
N ILE A 36 -7.75 13.71 31.68
CA ILE A 36 -8.52 14.95 31.55
C ILE A 36 -8.48 15.37 30.06
N PRO A 37 -9.63 15.56 29.36
CA PRO A 37 -9.65 15.66 27.91
C PRO A 37 -8.68 16.68 27.29
N PRO A 38 -8.57 17.94 27.80
CA PRO A 38 -7.62 18.91 27.26
C PRO A 38 -6.14 18.51 27.41
N VAL A 39 -5.82 17.67 28.41
CA VAL A 39 -4.47 17.14 28.63
C VAL A 39 -4.22 15.97 27.70
N HIS A 40 -5.17 15.04 27.63
CA HIS A 40 -5.12 13.86 26.76
C HIS A 40 -4.90 14.27 25.30
N GLU A 41 -5.73 15.18 24.77
CA GLU A 41 -5.64 15.62 23.37
C GLU A 41 -4.28 16.23 23.01
N ARG A 42 -3.62 16.91 23.96
CA ARG A 42 -2.31 17.55 23.73
C ARG A 42 -1.13 16.59 23.86
N LEU A 43 -1.27 15.53 24.66
CA LEU A 43 -0.18 14.61 25.01
C LEU A 43 -0.30 13.22 24.39
N ALA A 44 -1.49 12.79 23.95
CA ALA A 44 -1.74 11.45 23.43
C ALA A 44 -0.78 11.09 22.30
N TRP A 45 -0.66 11.97 21.29
CA TRP A 45 0.25 11.74 20.16
C TRP A 45 1.74 11.66 20.59
N ARG A 46 2.14 12.39 21.65
CA ARG A 46 3.52 12.32 22.18
C ARG A 46 3.76 11.01 22.89
N ILE A 47 2.77 10.52 23.63
CA ILE A 47 2.83 9.23 24.32
C ILE A 47 2.84 8.09 23.31
N ASP A 48 2.00 8.15 22.27
CA ASP A 48 1.97 7.16 21.19
C ASP A 48 3.28 7.14 20.38
N SER A 49 3.86 8.31 20.08
CA SER A 49 5.18 8.41 19.45
C SER A 49 6.28 7.83 20.36
N LEU A 50 6.28 8.16 21.66
CA LEU A 50 7.24 7.59 22.61
C LEU A 50 7.09 6.07 22.72
N ARG A 51 5.86 5.56 22.81
CA ARG A 51 5.58 4.13 22.81
C ARG A 51 6.10 3.46 21.55
N THR A 52 5.82 4.03 20.39
CA THR A 52 6.31 3.51 19.09
C THR A 52 7.83 3.49 19.04
N ARG A 53 8.49 4.55 19.49
CA ARG A 53 9.96 4.61 19.58
C ARG A 53 10.53 3.54 20.51
N ILE A 54 9.90 3.28 21.66
CA ILE A 54 10.33 2.21 22.58
C ILE A 54 10.16 0.84 21.94
N ILE A 55 9.01 0.58 21.29
CA ILE A 55 8.76 -0.70 20.62
C ILE A 55 9.78 -0.92 19.50
N TYR A 56 9.98 0.05 18.61
CA TYR A 56 10.93 -0.06 17.51
C TYR A 56 12.39 -0.08 17.95
N PHE A 57 12.70 0.47 19.12
CA PHE A 57 14.03 0.34 19.70
C PHE A 57 14.30 -1.09 20.18
N LEU A 58 13.30 -1.76 20.74
CA LEU A 58 13.42 -3.14 21.24
C LEU A 58 13.30 -4.16 20.11
N ASN A 59 12.39 -3.92 19.16
CA ASN A 59 12.07 -4.76 18.02
C ASN A 59 12.10 -3.88 16.74
N PRO A 60 13.27 -3.68 16.13
CA PRO A 60 13.39 -2.88 14.91
C PRO A 60 12.62 -3.54 13.75
N PRO A 61 11.66 -2.85 13.12
CA PRO A 61 10.78 -3.48 12.13
C PRO A 61 11.51 -3.86 10.82
N ASP A 62 12.61 -3.19 10.51
CA ASP A 62 13.50 -3.51 9.41
C ASP A 62 14.31 -4.81 9.64
N GLN A 63 14.39 -5.32 10.87
CA GLN A 63 14.96 -6.63 11.17
C GLN A 63 13.95 -7.77 11.01
N ALA A 64 12.66 -7.47 10.91
CA ALA A 64 11.62 -8.46 10.66
C ALA A 64 11.84 -9.11 9.29
N VAL A 65 11.88 -10.45 9.27
CA VAL A 65 12.06 -11.22 8.04
C VAL A 65 11.05 -12.35 8.03
N PHE A 66 10.17 -12.33 7.04
CA PHE A 66 9.35 -13.48 6.69
C PHE A 66 10.15 -14.45 5.82
N GLN A 67 10.09 -15.74 6.17
CA GLN A 67 10.63 -16.84 5.37
C GLN A 67 9.49 -17.78 5.03
N PRO A 68 9.14 -17.95 3.74
CA PRO A 68 8.13 -18.92 3.34
C PRO A 68 8.54 -20.35 3.72
N THR A 69 7.58 -21.14 4.17
CA THR A 69 7.81 -22.48 4.75
C THR A 69 7.17 -23.61 3.94
N GLU A 70 6.17 -23.31 3.10
CA GLU A 70 5.41 -24.32 2.35
C GLU A 70 5.87 -24.46 0.89
N GLN A 71 7.06 -23.94 0.55
CA GLN A 71 7.61 -23.94 -0.81
C GLN A 71 7.70 -25.36 -1.42
N ALA A 72 8.15 -26.34 -0.63
CA ALA A 72 8.31 -27.73 -1.07
C ALA A 72 6.98 -28.45 -1.38
N MET A 73 5.87 -28.03 -0.75
CA MET A 73 4.54 -28.59 -1.06
C MET A 73 4.11 -28.16 -2.47
N LEU A 74 4.38 -26.91 -2.85
CA LEU A 74 4.04 -26.39 -4.17
C LEU A 74 4.90 -27.05 -5.27
N GLU A 75 6.21 -27.17 -5.06
CA GLU A 75 7.10 -27.89 -5.99
C GLU A 75 6.62 -29.32 -6.22
N THR A 76 6.14 -29.99 -5.17
CA THR A 76 5.60 -31.35 -5.24
C THR A 76 4.28 -31.39 -6.01
N ILE A 77 3.35 -30.47 -5.74
CA ILE A 77 2.06 -30.39 -6.43
C ILE A 77 2.25 -30.05 -7.92
N VAL A 78 3.15 -29.11 -8.23
CA VAL A 78 3.50 -28.75 -9.61
C VAL A 78 4.16 -29.94 -10.32
N ALA A 79 5.12 -30.62 -9.68
CA ALA A 79 5.75 -31.81 -10.25
C ALA A 79 4.74 -32.95 -10.51
N GLN A 80 3.82 -33.19 -9.56
CA GLN A 80 2.76 -34.19 -9.71
C GLN A 80 1.75 -33.82 -10.80
N THR A 81 1.38 -32.54 -10.91
CA THR A 81 0.48 -32.05 -11.95
C THR A 81 1.14 -32.13 -13.33
N MET A 82 2.41 -31.76 -13.45
CA MET A 82 3.18 -31.89 -14.69
C MET A 82 3.39 -33.36 -15.10
N GLN A 83 3.53 -34.28 -14.13
CA GLN A 83 3.54 -35.72 -14.41
C GLN A 83 2.17 -36.25 -14.87
N ALA A 84 1.06 -35.70 -14.33
CA ALA A 84 -0.29 -36.06 -14.75
C ALA A 84 -0.66 -35.56 -16.17
N TYR A 85 0.01 -34.50 -16.66
CA TYR A 85 -0.18 -33.96 -18.02
C TYR A 85 0.66 -34.64 -19.12
N LEU A 86 1.41 -35.70 -18.81
CA LEU A 86 2.10 -36.51 -19.83
C LEU A 86 1.12 -37.41 -20.62
N THR A 87 0.32 -36.80 -21.49
CA THR A 87 -0.36 -37.50 -22.61
C THR A 87 0.37 -37.23 -23.93
N PRO A 88 0.39 -38.17 -24.89
CA PRO A 88 1.16 -38.00 -26.13
C PRO A 88 0.61 -36.85 -26.98
N ARG A 89 1.49 -35.90 -27.32
CA ARG A 89 1.23 -34.81 -28.24
C ARG A 89 0.82 -35.37 -29.62
N PRO A 90 -0.32 -34.95 -30.22
CA PRO A 90 -0.63 -35.30 -31.60
C PRO A 90 0.40 -34.65 -32.55
N PRO A 91 0.63 -35.23 -33.76
CA PRO A 91 1.67 -34.76 -34.66
C PRO A 91 1.43 -33.31 -35.08
N THR A 92 2.53 -32.56 -35.10
CA THR A 92 2.63 -31.18 -35.58
C THR A 92 2.02 -31.05 -36.97
N LYS A 93 0.94 -30.26 -37.10
CA LYS A 93 0.45 -29.83 -38.41
C LYS A 93 1.49 -28.88 -39.03
N THR A 94 1.92 -29.19 -40.25
CA THR A 94 2.76 -28.33 -41.08
C THR A 94 2.11 -26.96 -41.24
N ALA A 95 2.86 -25.90 -40.94
CA ALA A 95 2.42 -24.53 -41.14
C ALA A 95 2.29 -24.23 -42.64
N THR A 96 1.09 -23.84 -43.06
CA THR A 96 0.84 -23.22 -44.37
C THR A 96 1.36 -21.78 -44.33
N PRO A 97 2.03 -21.26 -45.37
CA PRO A 97 2.54 -19.89 -45.38
C PRO A 97 1.39 -18.89 -45.19
N ARG A 98 1.43 -18.11 -44.12
CA ARG A 98 0.57 -16.94 -43.92
C ARG A 98 1.07 -15.81 -44.85
N PRO A 99 0.18 -15.04 -45.50
CA PRO A 99 0.57 -13.83 -46.22
C PRO A 99 1.41 -12.92 -45.31
N GLY A 100 2.45 -12.32 -45.88
CA GLY A 100 3.42 -11.49 -45.16
C GLY A 100 2.82 -10.28 -44.43
N PRO A 101 3.62 -9.61 -43.58
CA PRO A 101 3.16 -8.46 -42.82
C PRO A 101 2.64 -7.39 -43.78
N THR A 102 1.37 -7.02 -43.62
CA THR A 102 0.86 -5.76 -44.18
C THR A 102 1.47 -4.66 -43.33
N ALA A 103 2.16 -3.70 -43.96
CA ALA A 103 2.68 -2.54 -43.26
C ALA A 103 1.53 -1.83 -42.54
N SER A 104 1.58 -1.83 -41.20
CA SER A 104 0.71 -1.00 -40.40
C SER A 104 1.02 0.46 -40.76
N PRO A 105 0.03 1.34 -40.97
CA PRO A 105 0.29 2.73 -41.29
C PRO A 105 1.14 3.34 -40.17
N THR A 106 2.33 3.82 -40.52
CA THR A 106 3.15 4.64 -39.63
C THR A 106 2.37 5.91 -39.35
N VAL A 107 1.69 5.97 -38.20
CA VAL A 107 1.16 7.21 -37.67
C VAL A 107 2.38 8.08 -37.37
N THR A 108 2.60 9.09 -38.21
CA THR A 108 3.59 10.13 -37.93
C THR A 108 3.15 10.81 -36.64
N SER A 109 3.79 10.49 -35.51
CA SER A 109 3.49 11.13 -34.25
C SER A 109 3.86 12.60 -34.38
N THR A 110 2.88 13.47 -34.12
CA THR A 110 3.19 14.88 -33.85
C THR A 110 4.19 14.89 -32.68
N PRO A 111 5.36 15.53 -32.82
CA PRO A 111 6.31 15.60 -31.71
C PRO A 111 5.62 16.23 -30.51
N LEU A 112 5.70 15.57 -29.35
CA LEU A 112 5.20 16.12 -28.10
C LEU A 112 5.95 17.42 -27.77
N PRO A 113 5.33 18.40 -27.12
CA PRO A 113 6.04 19.59 -26.65
C PRO A 113 7.22 19.20 -25.74
N GLU A 114 8.33 19.92 -25.80
CA GLU A 114 9.51 19.60 -24.97
C GLU A 114 9.28 19.84 -23.47
N THR A 115 8.37 20.75 -23.13
CA THR A 115 8.00 21.03 -21.74
C THR A 115 6.50 21.27 -21.67
N VAL A 116 5.86 20.63 -20.70
CA VAL A 116 4.45 20.85 -20.37
C VAL A 116 4.32 20.96 -18.87
N GLN A 117 3.55 21.95 -18.40
CA GLN A 117 3.11 22.03 -17.03
C GLN A 117 1.65 22.45 -17.04
N LEU A 118 0.78 21.58 -16.56
CA LEU A 118 -0.65 21.83 -16.52
C LEU A 118 -0.97 22.91 -15.49
N GLU A 119 -1.78 23.88 -15.91
CA GLU A 119 -2.30 24.93 -15.05
C GLU A 119 -3.59 24.49 -14.35
N GLY A 120 -4.08 25.26 -13.38
CA GLY A 120 -5.37 25.01 -12.72
C GLY A 120 -5.37 23.93 -11.63
N VAL A 121 -4.20 23.38 -11.29
CA VAL A 121 -4.06 22.40 -10.20
C VAL A 121 -4.36 23.05 -8.85
N LYS A 122 -5.44 22.60 -8.20
CA LYS A 122 -5.75 22.96 -6.81
C LYS A 122 -4.96 22.07 -5.87
N TYR A 123 -3.78 22.54 -5.47
CA TYR A 123 -2.90 21.77 -4.61
C TYR A 123 -3.50 21.47 -3.23
N GLU A 124 -3.30 20.25 -2.74
CA GLU A 124 -3.67 19.81 -1.41
C GLU A 124 -2.54 18.96 -0.80
N HIS A 125 -2.22 19.15 0.49
CA HIS A 125 -1.20 18.37 1.20
C HIS A 125 -1.85 17.29 2.08
N GLN A 126 -1.08 16.38 2.70
CA GLN A 126 -1.55 15.45 3.74
C GLN A 126 -1.30 15.93 5.18
N HIS A 127 -0.67 17.10 5.39
CA HIS A 127 -0.35 17.61 6.73
C HIS A 127 -1.56 17.63 7.69
N GLY A 128 -1.35 17.14 8.92
CA GLY A 128 -2.39 16.99 9.95
C GLY A 128 -3.34 15.80 9.74
N ARG A 129 -3.04 14.90 8.79
CA ARG A 129 -3.75 13.66 8.50
C ARG A 129 -2.75 12.56 8.12
N ASN A 130 -2.43 11.65 9.03
CA ASN A 130 -1.40 10.66 8.75
C ASN A 130 -1.94 9.63 7.74
N ASN A 131 -1.08 9.17 6.82
CA ASN A 131 -1.43 8.22 5.76
C ASN A 131 -2.45 8.73 4.69
N TYR A 132 -2.71 10.03 4.61
CA TYR A 132 -3.64 10.61 3.62
C TYR A 132 -2.99 10.92 2.26
N CYS A 133 -1.85 10.32 1.94
CA CYS A 133 -1.18 10.54 0.65
C CYS A 133 -2.09 10.15 -0.54
N GLY A 134 -2.77 9.00 -0.47
CA GLY A 134 -3.75 8.57 -1.48
C GLY A 134 -4.92 9.55 -1.62
N PRO A 135 -5.73 9.78 -0.57
CA PRO A 135 -6.83 10.74 -0.61
C PRO A 135 -6.44 12.15 -1.07
N ALA A 136 -5.27 12.67 -0.66
CA ALA A 136 -4.83 14.00 -1.08
C ALA A 136 -4.38 14.06 -2.55
N ASN A 137 -3.77 13.00 -3.09
CA ASN A 137 -3.43 12.97 -4.52
C ASN A 137 -4.68 12.80 -5.39
N PHE A 138 -5.63 11.97 -4.97
CA PHE A 138 -6.88 11.76 -5.69
C PHE A 138 -7.84 12.95 -5.58
N SER A 139 -7.83 13.69 -4.47
CA SER A 139 -8.59 14.94 -4.40
C SER A 139 -8.02 15.99 -5.36
N MET A 140 -6.70 16.09 -5.52
CA MET A 140 -6.10 16.93 -6.56
C MET A 140 -6.50 16.48 -7.97
N ALA A 141 -6.50 15.16 -8.23
CA ALA A 141 -6.91 14.60 -9.52
C ALA A 141 -8.39 14.90 -9.85
N LEU A 142 -9.28 14.83 -8.86
CA LEU A 142 -10.70 15.14 -9.01
C LEU A 142 -10.98 16.64 -9.13
N THR A 143 -10.34 17.45 -8.29
CA THR A 143 -10.53 18.91 -8.29
C THR A 143 -9.97 19.59 -9.53
N PHE A 144 -8.98 18.97 -10.21
CA PHE A 144 -8.52 19.37 -11.54
C PHE A 144 -9.67 19.36 -12.57
N TRP A 145 -10.63 18.45 -12.42
CA TRP A 145 -11.83 18.36 -13.25
C TRP A 145 -13.06 19.06 -12.66
N GLY A 146 -12.86 19.93 -11.67
CA GLY A 146 -13.92 20.75 -11.10
C GLY A 146 -14.75 20.10 -10.00
N TRP A 147 -14.38 18.91 -9.50
CA TRP A 147 -15.00 18.34 -8.32
C TRP A 147 -14.88 19.28 -7.11
N ASP A 148 -15.97 19.42 -6.34
CA ASP A 148 -16.07 20.31 -5.17
C ASP A 148 -15.94 19.52 -3.86
N GLY A 149 -14.76 18.91 -3.68
CA GLY A 149 -14.42 18.13 -2.50
C GLY A 149 -12.96 18.28 -2.11
N ASN A 150 -12.52 17.46 -1.16
CA ASN A 150 -11.16 17.50 -0.63
C ASN A 150 -10.73 16.12 -0.08
N ARG A 151 -9.48 16.01 0.37
CA ARG A 151 -8.91 14.76 0.92
C ARG A 151 -9.72 14.17 2.07
N ASP A 152 -10.39 14.99 2.88
CA ASP A 152 -11.16 14.53 4.05
C ASP A 152 -12.50 13.91 3.63
N VAL A 153 -13.07 14.34 2.50
CA VAL A 153 -14.28 13.69 1.94
C VAL A 153 -13.93 12.27 1.48
N ILE A 154 -12.85 12.12 0.71
CA ILE A 154 -12.37 10.81 0.25
C ILE A 154 -11.98 9.96 1.47
N GLY A 155 -11.13 10.49 2.36
CA GLY A 155 -10.62 9.75 3.51
C GLY A 155 -11.70 9.23 4.46
N ARG A 156 -12.83 9.94 4.64
CA ARG A 156 -13.95 9.43 5.44
C ARG A 156 -14.65 8.22 4.80
N ALA A 157 -14.64 8.12 3.48
CA ALA A 157 -15.27 7.03 2.76
C ALA A 157 -14.37 5.79 2.71
N VAL A 158 -13.08 5.98 2.36
CA VAL A 158 -12.17 4.85 2.12
C VAL A 158 -11.32 4.47 3.33
N MET A 159 -11.13 5.36 4.30
CA MET A 159 -10.41 5.09 5.55
C MET A 159 -11.25 5.52 6.77
N PRO A 160 -12.47 4.98 6.96
CA PRO A 160 -13.38 5.45 8.01
C PRO A 160 -12.79 5.31 9.43
N GLY A 161 -11.80 4.44 9.61
CA GLY A 161 -11.02 4.29 10.84
C GLY A 161 -10.17 5.48 11.24
N ASN A 162 -9.84 6.35 10.29
CA ASN A 162 -8.93 7.48 10.49
C ASN A 162 -9.62 8.75 10.98
N THR A 163 -10.95 8.72 11.16
CA THR A 163 -11.72 9.81 11.74
C THR A 163 -12.57 9.26 12.89
N ASP A 164 -12.50 9.87 14.08
CA ASP A 164 -13.37 9.50 15.19
C ASP A 164 -14.80 10.06 15.02
N HIS A 165 -15.67 9.74 15.98
CA HIS A 165 -17.08 10.15 15.98
C HIS A 165 -17.27 11.68 16.09
N GLU A 166 -16.22 12.42 16.47
CA GLU A 166 -16.21 13.89 16.56
C GLU A 166 -15.56 14.54 15.34
N GLY A 167 -15.10 13.74 14.36
CA GLY A 167 -14.42 14.25 13.17
C GLY A 167 -12.91 14.46 13.35
N LYS A 168 -12.31 14.00 14.46
CA LYS A 168 -10.88 14.19 14.75
C LYS A 168 -10.04 13.04 14.17
N PRO A 169 -8.77 13.29 13.78
CA PRO A 169 -7.88 12.24 13.29
C PRO A 169 -7.66 11.13 14.31
N ALA A 170 -7.80 9.88 13.86
CA ALA A 170 -7.58 8.67 14.65
C ALA A 170 -6.42 7.79 14.16
N ASP A 171 -5.95 8.01 12.91
CA ASP A 171 -4.75 7.42 12.30
C ASP A 171 -4.59 5.88 12.46
N LYS A 172 -5.73 5.17 12.47
CA LYS A 172 -5.84 3.73 12.63
C LYS A 172 -5.52 2.93 11.38
N ASP A 173 -5.77 3.46 10.20
CA ASP A 173 -5.52 2.83 8.91
C ASP A 173 -4.27 3.45 8.28
N LYS A 174 -3.41 2.60 7.69
CA LYS A 174 -2.06 2.94 7.21
C LYS A 174 -1.97 3.17 5.71
N ASN A 175 -2.95 2.75 4.92
CA ASN A 175 -2.87 2.87 3.48
C ASN A 175 -4.25 2.86 2.84
N VAL A 176 -4.31 3.32 1.59
CA VAL A 176 -5.44 2.99 0.73
C VAL A 176 -4.90 2.59 -0.63
N MET A 177 -5.44 1.51 -1.18
CA MET A 177 -5.00 0.93 -2.44
C MET A 177 -5.57 1.71 -3.63
N PRO A 178 -4.90 1.73 -4.80
CA PRO A 178 -5.41 2.44 -5.97
C PRO A 178 -6.83 2.01 -6.38
N TYR A 179 -7.15 0.71 -6.25
CA TYR A 179 -8.48 0.18 -6.60
C TYR A 179 -9.59 0.67 -5.66
N GLU A 180 -9.29 0.93 -4.38
CA GLU A 180 -10.27 1.47 -3.44
C GLU A 180 -10.64 2.91 -3.81
N LEU A 181 -9.65 3.68 -4.28
CA LEU A 181 -9.87 5.04 -4.76
C LEU A 181 -10.61 5.06 -6.12
N GLN A 182 -10.33 4.11 -7.02
CA GLN A 182 -11.12 3.93 -8.23
C GLN A 182 -12.57 3.56 -7.93
N ASN A 183 -12.82 2.64 -6.99
CA ASN A 183 -14.16 2.28 -6.54
C ASN A 183 -14.88 3.50 -5.95
N TYR A 184 -14.20 4.27 -5.09
CA TYR A 184 -14.75 5.52 -4.56
C TYR A 184 -15.18 6.48 -5.69
N ILE A 185 -14.35 6.67 -6.72
CA ILE A 185 -14.69 7.52 -7.86
C ILE A 185 -15.95 6.99 -8.56
N ALA A 186 -15.97 5.70 -8.91
CA ALA A 186 -17.07 5.07 -9.63
C ALA A 186 -18.40 5.15 -8.87
N GLU A 187 -18.36 5.05 -7.54
CA GLU A 187 -19.55 5.02 -6.69
C GLU A 187 -20.03 6.41 -6.24
N ASN A 188 -19.12 7.39 -6.12
CA ASN A 188 -19.41 8.65 -5.40
C ASN A 188 -19.19 9.92 -6.22
N VAL A 189 -18.56 9.85 -7.40
CA VAL A 189 -18.26 11.04 -8.20
C VAL A 189 -18.95 10.96 -9.56
N PRO A 190 -20.11 11.63 -9.73
CA PRO A 190 -20.82 11.66 -11.00
C PRO A 190 -19.95 12.19 -12.15
N ASP A 191 -20.16 11.64 -13.35
CA ASP A 191 -19.55 12.07 -14.60
C ASP A 191 -18.00 11.99 -14.67
N ILE A 192 -17.36 11.39 -13.67
CA ILE A 192 -15.92 11.12 -13.63
C ILE A 192 -15.69 9.61 -13.68
N SER A 193 -14.70 9.21 -14.48
CA SER A 193 -14.18 7.84 -14.54
C SER A 193 -12.69 7.83 -14.20
N SER A 194 -12.15 6.63 -14.02
CA SER A 194 -10.70 6.45 -13.84
C SER A 194 -10.23 5.11 -14.39
N VAL A 195 -8.97 5.06 -14.80
CA VAL A 195 -8.31 3.84 -15.30
C VAL A 195 -7.01 3.62 -14.54
N ILE A 196 -6.83 2.40 -14.02
CA ILE A 196 -5.60 1.95 -13.36
C ILE A 196 -4.87 1.01 -14.31
N ARG A 197 -3.57 1.20 -14.48
CA ARG A 197 -2.73 0.32 -15.30
C ARG A 197 -1.36 0.10 -14.64
N TYR A 198 -0.77 -1.05 -14.92
CA TYR A 198 0.59 -1.41 -14.53
C TYR A 198 1.57 -1.25 -15.69
N GLY A 199 2.87 -1.35 -15.40
CA GLY A 199 3.91 -1.30 -16.44
C GLY A 199 3.98 0.05 -17.14
N GLY A 200 3.66 1.15 -16.45
CA GLY A 200 3.80 2.49 -17.01
C GLY A 200 5.26 2.86 -17.30
N ASN A 201 5.43 3.84 -18.19
CA ASN A 201 6.73 4.43 -18.50
C ASN A 201 6.62 5.96 -18.67
N VAL A 202 7.76 6.63 -18.81
CA VAL A 202 7.79 8.09 -18.96
C VAL A 202 7.02 8.55 -20.22
N ASP A 203 6.99 7.76 -21.28
CA ASP A 203 6.31 8.13 -22.52
C ASP A 203 4.78 8.13 -22.40
N VAL A 204 4.17 7.21 -21.63
CA VAL A 204 2.73 7.29 -21.36
C VAL A 204 2.41 8.49 -20.48
N LEU A 205 3.25 8.82 -19.49
CA LEU A 205 3.08 10.02 -18.68
C LEU A 205 3.15 11.28 -19.56
N ARG A 206 4.17 11.41 -20.40
CA ARG A 206 4.32 12.54 -21.34
C ARG A 206 3.11 12.67 -22.25
N ARG A 207 2.68 11.59 -22.91
CA ARG A 207 1.51 11.58 -23.81
C ARG A 207 0.24 12.08 -23.11
N MET A 208 -0.03 11.59 -21.90
CA MET A 208 -1.20 12.01 -21.12
C MET A 208 -1.14 13.48 -20.74
N ILE A 209 0.02 13.91 -20.21
CA ILE A 209 0.23 15.28 -19.76
C ILE A 209 0.16 16.26 -20.91
N SER A 210 0.76 15.97 -22.07
CA SER A 210 0.66 16.83 -23.25
C SER A 210 -0.78 17.01 -23.74
N ALA A 211 -1.64 16.03 -23.49
CA ALA A 211 -3.05 16.06 -23.87
C ALA A 211 -3.97 16.67 -22.78
N GLY A 212 -3.40 17.14 -21.66
CA GLY A 212 -4.15 17.77 -20.58
C GLY A 212 -4.70 16.80 -19.53
N PHE A 213 -4.19 15.57 -19.46
CA PHE A 213 -4.60 14.58 -18.47
C PHE A 213 -3.48 14.38 -17.43
N PRO A 214 -3.63 14.90 -16.21
CA PRO A 214 -2.70 14.61 -15.14
C PRO A 214 -2.82 13.15 -14.68
N VAL A 215 -1.76 12.62 -14.10
CA VAL A 215 -1.63 11.20 -13.78
C VAL A 215 -1.22 11.03 -12.33
N VAL A 216 -1.91 10.18 -11.58
CA VAL A 216 -1.46 9.75 -10.25
C VAL A 216 -0.57 8.52 -10.41
N VAL A 217 0.58 8.49 -9.73
CA VAL A 217 1.45 7.32 -9.65
C VAL A 217 1.68 6.96 -8.19
N GLU A 218 1.92 5.69 -7.90
CA GLU A 218 2.38 5.23 -6.59
C GLU A 218 3.88 4.89 -6.68
N LYS A 219 4.68 5.36 -5.73
CA LYS A 219 6.13 5.20 -5.75
C LYS A 219 6.71 5.07 -4.36
N GLY A 220 7.84 4.36 -4.25
CA GLY A 220 8.66 4.36 -3.05
C GLY A 220 9.36 5.72 -2.84
N ILE A 221 9.49 6.12 -1.59
CA ILE A 221 10.31 7.26 -1.17
C ILE A 221 11.17 6.89 0.04
N TYR A 222 12.32 7.55 0.15
CA TYR A 222 13.15 7.52 1.34
C TYR A 222 13.04 8.87 2.02
N GLU A 223 12.34 8.90 3.14
CA GLU A 223 12.12 10.13 3.88
C GLU A 223 12.17 9.89 5.39
N LEU A 224 12.32 10.98 6.14
CA LEU A 224 12.13 10.95 7.59
C LEU A 224 10.67 10.62 7.88
N ASP A 225 10.44 9.51 8.58
CA ASP A 225 9.13 9.18 9.10
C ASP A 225 8.71 10.11 10.24
N MET A 226 7.48 9.94 10.71
CA MET A 226 6.92 10.76 11.80
C MET A 226 7.71 10.70 13.11
N ASN A 227 8.54 9.67 13.30
CA ASN A 227 9.38 9.52 14.47
C ASN A 227 10.78 10.14 14.26
N GLY A 228 11.08 10.64 13.06
CA GLY A 228 12.37 11.21 12.68
C GLY A 228 13.39 10.16 12.23
N LYS A 229 12.94 8.95 11.88
CA LYS A 229 13.81 7.88 11.34
C LYS A 229 13.73 7.90 9.83
N MET A 230 14.88 7.96 9.16
CA MET A 230 14.95 7.81 7.71
C MET A 230 14.58 6.38 7.33
N GLY A 231 13.66 6.20 6.38
CA GLY A 231 13.31 4.87 5.92
C GLY A 231 12.43 4.88 4.67
N TRP A 232 12.31 3.72 4.06
CA TRP A 232 11.48 3.52 2.88
C TRP A 232 9.98 3.51 3.24
N MET A 233 9.17 4.19 2.44
CA MET A 233 7.69 4.13 2.51
C MET A 233 7.06 4.30 1.13
N GLY A 234 5.85 3.77 0.98
CA GLY A 234 5.00 4.01 -0.19
C GLY A 234 4.41 5.42 -0.15
N HIS A 235 4.29 6.03 -1.33
CA HIS A 235 3.73 7.37 -1.46
C HIS A 235 3.11 7.60 -2.83
N TYR A 236 2.04 8.38 -2.87
CA TYR A 236 1.42 8.80 -4.12
C TYR A 236 2.00 10.14 -4.59
N ALA A 237 2.16 10.28 -5.91
CA ALA A 237 2.55 11.53 -6.56
C ALA A 237 1.59 11.88 -7.70
N PHE A 238 1.11 13.12 -7.73
CA PHE A 238 0.23 13.62 -8.76
C PHE A 238 1.05 14.36 -9.83
N VAL A 239 1.33 13.66 -10.92
CA VAL A 239 2.11 14.14 -12.06
C VAL A 239 1.28 15.13 -12.88
N THR A 240 1.80 16.34 -13.05
CA THR A 240 1.10 17.45 -13.71
C THR A 240 1.97 18.15 -14.77
N GLY A 241 3.17 17.63 -15.05
CA GLY A 241 4.08 18.22 -16.02
C GLY A 241 5.33 17.38 -16.27
N TYR A 242 6.09 17.76 -17.27
CA TYR A 242 7.41 17.24 -17.59
C TYR A 242 8.27 18.28 -18.30
N ASP A 243 9.59 18.09 -18.27
CA ASP A 243 10.60 18.92 -18.92
C ASP A 243 11.65 17.99 -19.55
N ASP A 244 11.50 17.70 -20.85
CA ASP A 244 12.37 16.76 -21.56
C ASP A 244 13.79 17.26 -21.70
N ALA A 245 13.99 18.58 -21.81
CA ALA A 245 15.32 19.17 -21.87
C ALA A 245 16.13 18.89 -20.60
N LYS A 246 15.43 18.75 -19.45
CA LYS A 246 16.04 18.40 -18.16
C LYS A 246 15.85 16.95 -17.76
N GLN A 247 15.05 16.18 -18.51
CA GLN A 247 14.63 14.82 -18.17
C GLN A 247 13.96 14.76 -16.78
N GLU A 248 13.01 15.66 -16.52
CA GLU A 248 12.33 15.80 -15.24
C GLU A 248 10.81 15.65 -15.35
N ILE A 249 10.19 15.00 -14.36
CA ILE A 249 8.75 15.06 -14.10
C ILE A 249 8.47 16.19 -13.11
N ILE A 250 7.37 16.92 -13.36
CA ILE A 250 6.79 17.91 -12.45
C ILE A 250 5.56 17.29 -11.79
N TYR A 251 5.54 17.25 -10.46
CA TYR A 251 4.46 16.62 -9.69
C TYR A 251 4.09 17.43 -8.46
N GLN A 252 2.90 17.17 -7.93
CA GLN A 252 2.45 17.70 -6.64
C GLN A 252 2.74 16.66 -5.57
N ASP A 253 3.54 17.03 -4.58
CA ASP A 253 3.91 16.17 -3.47
C ASP A 253 3.07 16.48 -2.24
N THR A 254 2.22 15.54 -1.85
CA THR A 254 1.34 15.69 -0.69
C THR A 254 2.08 15.52 0.64
N TYR A 255 3.28 14.94 0.64
CA TYR A 255 4.10 14.75 1.84
C TYR A 255 4.85 16.04 2.19
N GLN A 256 4.41 16.70 3.25
CA GLN A 256 5.03 17.92 3.76
C GLN A 256 5.16 17.86 5.29
N PRO A 257 6.26 17.30 5.82
CA PRO A 257 6.54 17.39 7.24
C PRO A 257 6.69 18.86 7.65
N ALA A 258 6.47 19.16 8.93
CA ALA A 258 6.52 20.53 9.43
C ALA A 258 7.88 21.19 9.09
N GLY A 259 7.85 22.30 8.35
CA GLY A 259 9.05 23.01 7.89
C GLY A 259 9.62 22.56 6.55
N ALA A 260 9.00 21.58 5.87
CA ALA A 260 9.37 21.17 4.52
C ALA A 260 9.08 22.27 3.47
N PRO A 261 9.81 22.29 2.33
CA PRO A 261 9.48 23.19 1.24
C PRO A 261 8.08 22.92 0.68
N PRO A 262 7.46 23.91 -0.01
CA PRO A 262 6.19 23.71 -0.68
C PRO A 262 6.23 22.50 -1.62
N GLY A 263 5.25 21.62 -1.51
CA GLY A 263 5.05 20.41 -2.33
C GLY A 263 4.47 20.69 -3.70
N HIS A 264 4.21 21.95 -4.03
CA HIS A 264 3.71 22.35 -5.34
C HIS A 264 4.81 22.23 -6.39
N ASN A 265 4.49 21.63 -7.54
CA ASN A 265 5.37 21.58 -8.72
C ASN A 265 6.80 21.12 -8.41
N ARG A 266 6.94 20.10 -7.56
CA ARG A 266 8.22 19.44 -7.29
C ARG A 266 8.75 18.83 -8.57
N ARG A 267 10.07 18.78 -8.69
CA ARG A 267 10.79 18.21 -9.82
C ARG A 267 11.55 16.98 -9.37
N ILE A 268 11.51 15.94 -10.19
CA ILE A 268 12.27 14.70 -10.00
C ILE A 268 12.77 14.23 -11.37
N SER A 269 14.00 13.74 -11.45
CA SER A 269 14.49 13.19 -12.71
C SER A 269 13.68 11.95 -13.11
N TYR A 270 13.62 11.67 -14.41
CA TYR A 270 13.00 10.46 -14.95
C TYR A 270 13.55 9.19 -14.30
N GLU A 271 14.88 9.13 -14.14
CA GLU A 271 15.57 8.03 -13.47
C GLU A 271 15.09 7.86 -12.02
N LYS A 272 15.04 8.95 -11.23
CA LYS A 272 14.62 8.88 -9.82
C LYS A 272 13.14 8.57 -9.66
N LEU A 273 12.30 8.99 -10.60
CA LEU A 273 10.91 8.54 -10.63
C LEU A 273 10.85 7.04 -10.87
N ILE A 274 11.55 6.52 -11.89
CA ILE A 274 11.56 5.10 -12.25
C ILE A 274 12.04 4.24 -11.08
N GLU A 275 13.11 4.64 -10.38
CA GLU A 275 13.60 3.96 -9.17
C GLU A 275 12.51 3.78 -8.12
N GLY A 276 11.75 4.83 -7.80
CA GLY A 276 10.67 4.74 -6.82
C GLY A 276 9.43 4.02 -7.36
N TRP A 277 9.07 4.27 -8.61
CA TRP A 277 7.87 3.74 -9.26
C TRP A 277 7.93 2.23 -9.46
N ARG A 278 9.15 1.69 -9.62
CA ARG A 278 9.41 0.24 -9.64
C ARG A 278 8.86 -0.46 -8.42
N ALA A 279 8.87 0.14 -7.24
CA ALA A 279 8.38 -0.55 -6.04
C ALA A 279 6.88 -0.90 -6.07
N PHE A 280 6.13 -0.32 -7.01
CA PHE A 280 4.67 -0.45 -7.13
C PHE A 280 4.25 -0.91 -8.53
N ASN A 281 5.05 -1.76 -9.16
CA ASN A 281 4.78 -2.35 -10.48
C ASN A 281 4.46 -1.31 -11.57
N TYR A 282 5.08 -0.13 -11.46
CA TYR A 282 4.86 0.99 -12.36
C TYR A 282 3.37 1.36 -12.50
N VAL A 283 2.61 1.29 -11.41
CA VAL A 283 1.18 1.60 -11.40
C VAL A 283 0.91 3.08 -11.65
N PHE A 284 -0.03 3.38 -12.55
CA PHE A 284 -0.53 4.73 -12.77
C PHE A 284 -2.04 4.74 -12.88
N VAL A 285 -2.62 5.87 -12.50
CA VAL A 285 -4.06 6.13 -12.53
C VAL A 285 -4.32 7.43 -13.26
N VAL A 286 -5.21 7.37 -14.26
CA VAL A 286 -5.72 8.56 -14.95
C VAL A 286 -7.17 8.74 -14.53
N VAL A 287 -7.48 9.90 -13.93
CA VAL A 287 -8.84 10.32 -13.58
C VAL A 287 -9.31 11.32 -14.63
N TYR A 288 -10.52 11.16 -15.16
CA TYR A 288 -10.99 11.96 -16.30
C TYR A 288 -12.53 12.05 -16.37
N PRO A 289 -13.09 13.12 -16.98
CA PRO A 289 -14.52 13.20 -17.27
C PRO A 289 -14.95 12.12 -18.25
N TYR A 290 -16.10 11.50 -18.01
CA TYR A 290 -16.60 10.36 -18.79
C TYR A 290 -16.73 10.67 -20.30
N ASP A 291 -17.09 11.90 -20.66
CA ASP A 291 -17.17 12.36 -22.06
C ASP A 291 -15.81 12.42 -22.79
N ARG A 292 -14.69 12.29 -22.06
CA ARG A 292 -13.32 12.23 -22.61
C ARG A 292 -12.72 10.82 -22.61
N GLU A 293 -13.47 9.79 -22.24
CA GLU A 293 -12.97 8.41 -22.15
C GLU A 293 -12.32 7.93 -23.46
N ALA A 294 -12.98 8.13 -24.60
CA ALA A 294 -12.44 7.74 -25.91
C ALA A 294 -11.07 8.37 -26.20
N GLN A 295 -10.86 9.62 -25.76
CA GLN A 295 -9.58 10.30 -25.91
C GLN A 295 -8.52 9.66 -25.00
N VAL A 296 -8.85 9.36 -23.75
CA VAL A 296 -7.95 8.71 -22.79
C VAL A 296 -7.53 7.33 -23.30
N LEU A 297 -8.48 6.50 -23.74
CA LEU A 297 -8.18 5.18 -24.29
C LEU A 297 -7.28 5.28 -25.55
N SER A 298 -7.54 6.26 -26.42
CA SER A 298 -6.66 6.50 -27.57
C SER A 298 -5.24 6.93 -27.17
N LEU A 299 -5.09 7.71 -26.09
CA LEU A 299 -3.78 8.18 -25.60
C LEU A 299 -2.99 7.08 -24.89
N LEU A 300 -3.68 6.19 -24.17
CA LEU A 300 -3.08 4.99 -23.57
C LEU A 300 -2.41 4.13 -24.64
N GLY A 301 -3.03 4.00 -25.82
CA GLY A 301 -2.56 3.06 -26.84
C GLY A 301 -2.75 1.64 -26.35
N ASP A 302 -1.70 0.82 -26.36
CA ASP A 302 -1.81 -0.58 -25.94
C ASP A 302 -2.24 -0.74 -24.47
N TRP A 303 -1.88 0.21 -23.58
CA TRP A 303 -2.37 0.25 -22.20
C TRP A 303 -3.89 0.43 -22.08
N ALA A 304 -4.62 0.73 -23.15
CA ALA A 304 -6.08 0.75 -23.10
C ALA A 304 -6.63 -0.64 -22.77
N ASP A 305 -5.97 -1.69 -23.27
CA ASP A 305 -6.25 -3.08 -22.94
C ASP A 305 -5.54 -3.48 -21.63
N ASP A 306 -6.34 -3.89 -20.65
CA ASP A 306 -5.85 -4.25 -19.32
C ASP A 306 -5.05 -5.57 -19.33
N ASP A 307 -5.42 -6.51 -20.21
CA ASP A 307 -4.69 -7.77 -20.38
C ASP A 307 -3.30 -7.49 -20.96
N TRP A 308 -3.24 -6.60 -21.97
CA TRP A 308 -1.97 -6.16 -22.53
C TRP A 308 -1.12 -5.44 -21.48
N ALA A 309 -1.69 -4.49 -20.73
CA ALA A 309 -0.95 -3.72 -19.73
C ALA A 309 -0.37 -4.61 -18.62
N THR A 310 -1.15 -5.59 -18.17
CA THR A 310 -0.72 -6.55 -17.15
C THR A 310 0.36 -7.48 -17.69
N GLN A 311 0.22 -8.00 -18.91
CA GLN A 311 1.26 -8.82 -19.55
C GLN A 311 2.54 -8.00 -19.79
N HIS A 312 2.42 -6.74 -20.21
CA HIS A 312 3.55 -5.85 -20.40
C HIS A 312 4.31 -5.60 -19.08
N ALA A 313 3.58 -5.37 -17.98
CA ALA A 313 4.17 -5.23 -16.65
C ALA A 313 4.88 -6.52 -16.20
N LEU A 314 4.30 -7.69 -16.51
CA LEU A 314 4.93 -8.98 -16.27
C LEU A 314 6.25 -9.10 -17.05
N ASP A 315 6.24 -8.84 -18.36
CA ASP A 315 7.44 -8.90 -19.21
C ASP A 315 8.56 -7.96 -18.72
N MET A 316 8.19 -6.75 -18.29
CA MET A 316 9.12 -5.81 -17.66
C MET A 316 9.72 -6.39 -16.37
N ALA A 317 8.89 -6.90 -15.47
CA ALA A 317 9.32 -7.51 -14.22
C ALA A 317 10.20 -8.74 -14.45
N GLU A 318 9.92 -9.56 -15.47
CA GLU A 318 10.76 -10.69 -15.88
C GLU A 318 12.14 -10.23 -16.36
N ASN A 319 12.21 -9.17 -17.16
CA ASN A 319 13.50 -8.64 -17.59
C ASN A 319 14.28 -8.03 -16.40
N GLU A 320 13.63 -7.20 -15.59
CA GLU A 320 14.27 -6.52 -14.46
C GLU A 320 14.74 -7.49 -13.37
N SER A 321 13.95 -8.54 -13.06
CA SER A 321 14.31 -9.54 -12.05
C SER A 321 15.57 -10.35 -12.41
N ASN A 322 15.87 -10.47 -13.71
CA ASN A 322 17.06 -11.15 -14.22
C ASN A 322 18.29 -10.22 -14.39
N THR A 323 18.10 -8.90 -14.40
CA THR A 323 19.15 -7.94 -14.76
C THR A 323 19.55 -7.00 -13.64
N LEU A 324 18.61 -6.65 -12.76
CA LEU A 324 18.85 -5.77 -11.62
C LEU A 324 19.42 -6.54 -10.44
N LEU A 325 19.96 -5.81 -9.47
CA LEU A 325 20.60 -6.36 -8.26
C LEU A 325 20.05 -5.66 -7.00
N GLY A 326 20.25 -6.28 -5.84
CA GLY A 326 19.92 -5.69 -4.55
C GLY A 326 18.42 -5.40 -4.40
N ILE A 327 18.09 -4.20 -3.90
CA ILE A 327 16.69 -3.81 -3.63
C ILE A 327 15.85 -3.69 -4.91
N ASP A 328 16.46 -3.27 -6.02
CA ASP A 328 15.75 -3.18 -7.30
C ASP A 328 15.36 -4.56 -7.82
N GLN A 329 16.24 -5.55 -7.64
CA GLN A 329 15.92 -6.94 -7.95
C GLN A 329 14.79 -7.48 -7.06
N TYR A 330 14.81 -7.11 -5.77
CA TYR A 330 13.70 -7.44 -4.86
C TYR A 330 12.37 -6.88 -5.38
N PHE A 331 12.30 -5.60 -5.73
CA PHE A 331 11.08 -4.99 -6.26
C PHE A 331 10.66 -5.62 -7.59
N ALA A 332 11.59 -5.95 -8.48
CA ALA A 332 11.28 -6.61 -9.74
C ALA A 332 10.66 -8.01 -9.53
N TRP A 333 11.17 -8.81 -8.59
CA TRP A 333 10.54 -10.09 -8.23
C TRP A 333 9.17 -9.91 -7.57
N PHE A 334 9.02 -8.89 -6.72
CA PHE A 334 7.74 -8.54 -6.12
C PHE A 334 6.71 -8.17 -7.20
N ASN A 335 7.10 -7.32 -8.15
CA ASN A 335 6.30 -6.92 -9.31
C ASN A 335 5.90 -8.08 -10.21
N LYS A 336 6.80 -9.06 -10.38
CA LYS A 336 6.50 -10.30 -11.12
C LYS A 336 5.35 -11.05 -10.44
N GLY A 337 5.41 -11.19 -9.10
CA GLY A 337 4.30 -11.73 -8.31
C GLY A 337 3.02 -10.92 -8.45
N THR A 338 3.11 -9.60 -8.35
CA THR A 338 1.95 -8.69 -8.48
C THR A 338 1.31 -8.82 -9.86
N SER A 339 2.10 -8.92 -10.93
CA SER A 339 1.58 -9.05 -12.29
C SER A 339 0.90 -10.40 -12.51
N TYR A 340 1.44 -11.51 -11.98
CA TYR A 340 0.75 -12.81 -12.03
C TYR A 340 -0.59 -12.83 -11.28
N VAL A 341 -0.69 -12.12 -10.16
CA VAL A 341 -1.95 -11.95 -9.41
C VAL A 341 -2.97 -11.12 -10.20
N SER A 342 -2.50 -10.16 -11.00
CA SER A 342 -3.35 -9.22 -11.74
C SER A 342 -3.81 -9.72 -13.12
N LEU A 343 -3.31 -10.85 -13.62
CA LEU A 343 -3.78 -11.42 -14.89
C LEU A 343 -5.30 -11.68 -14.85
N ALA A 344 -6.01 -11.51 -15.97
CA ALA A 344 -7.43 -11.86 -16.05
C ALA A 344 -7.73 -13.30 -15.62
N ASN A 345 -6.76 -14.22 -15.82
CA ASN A 345 -6.72 -15.52 -15.16
C ASN A 345 -5.47 -15.55 -14.25
N PRO A 346 -5.60 -15.22 -12.95
CA PRO A 346 -4.45 -15.13 -12.05
C PRO A 346 -3.66 -16.43 -11.94
N ASP A 347 -2.34 -16.34 -12.05
CA ASP A 347 -1.44 -17.48 -11.83
C ASP A 347 -0.86 -17.42 -10.41
N TYR A 348 -1.67 -17.82 -9.43
CA TYR A 348 -1.28 -17.75 -8.02
C TYR A 348 -0.08 -18.63 -7.66
N SER A 349 0.15 -19.71 -8.41
CA SER A 349 1.29 -20.60 -8.16
C SER A 349 2.61 -19.94 -8.56
N ASN A 350 2.69 -19.37 -9.77
CA ASN A 350 3.87 -18.62 -10.18
C ASN A 350 4.02 -17.32 -9.40
N ALA A 351 2.91 -16.67 -9.01
CA ALA A 351 2.95 -15.53 -8.11
C ALA A 351 3.61 -15.88 -6.77
N ALA A 352 3.22 -17.00 -6.14
CA ALA A 352 3.78 -17.45 -4.87
C ALA A 352 5.29 -17.71 -4.98
N LEU A 353 5.75 -18.35 -6.07
CA LEU A 353 7.19 -18.57 -6.30
C LEU A 353 7.96 -17.27 -6.52
N ALA A 354 7.37 -16.30 -7.23
CA ALA A 354 7.97 -14.98 -7.41
C ALA A 354 8.10 -14.23 -6.08
N TYR A 355 7.08 -14.29 -5.23
CA TYR A 355 7.12 -13.70 -3.89
C TYR A 355 8.09 -14.43 -2.95
N ASP A 356 8.18 -15.76 -3.00
CA ASP A 356 9.20 -16.52 -2.25
C ASP A 356 10.60 -16.01 -2.60
N THR A 357 10.87 -15.83 -3.90
CA THR A 357 12.15 -15.29 -4.39
C THR A 357 12.38 -13.87 -3.88
N ALA A 358 11.35 -13.02 -3.94
CA ALA A 358 11.41 -11.66 -3.40
C ALA A 358 11.74 -11.66 -1.90
N PHE A 359 11.03 -12.42 -1.06
CA PHE A 359 11.31 -12.48 0.37
C PHE A 359 12.68 -13.09 0.69
N GLY A 360 13.14 -14.05 -0.11
CA GLY A 360 14.51 -14.58 -0.04
C GLY A 360 15.58 -13.53 -0.36
N LEU A 361 15.33 -12.62 -1.30
CA LEU A 361 16.19 -11.46 -1.58
C LEU A 361 16.13 -10.42 -0.46
N TYR A 362 14.92 -10.13 0.03
CA TYR A 362 14.69 -9.20 1.15
C TYR A 362 15.51 -9.60 2.38
N ALA A 363 15.51 -10.89 2.73
CA ALA A 363 16.27 -11.42 3.86
C ALA A 363 17.79 -11.21 3.74
N LYS A 364 18.31 -11.09 2.51
CA LYS A 364 19.73 -10.86 2.19
C LYS A 364 20.10 -9.39 2.09
N LEU A 365 19.12 -8.48 1.97
CA LEU A 365 19.40 -7.04 2.03
C LEU A 365 20.08 -6.74 3.37
N THR A 366 21.03 -5.81 3.38
CA THR A 366 21.68 -5.38 4.62
C THR A 366 20.61 -4.96 5.64
N GLY A 367 20.79 -5.33 6.91
CA GLY A 367 19.92 -4.87 8.01
C GLY A 367 20.12 -3.40 8.35
N ASP A 368 20.42 -2.57 7.35
CA ASP A 368 20.43 -1.12 7.49
C ASP A 368 18.99 -0.65 7.34
N ASP A 369 18.46 -0.09 8.43
CA ASP A 369 17.11 0.41 8.58
C ASP A 369 16.71 1.45 7.51
N SER A 370 17.70 2.06 6.84
CA SER A 370 17.45 3.04 5.76
C SER A 370 17.12 2.41 4.42
N ILE A 371 17.37 1.11 4.21
CA ILE A 371 17.26 0.45 2.90
C ILE A 371 16.09 -0.52 2.85
N ARG A 372 15.81 -1.27 3.94
CA ARG A 372 14.81 -2.34 3.88
C ARG A 372 13.37 -1.81 3.79
N PRO A 373 12.59 -2.20 2.75
CA PRO A 373 11.21 -1.77 2.57
C PRO A 373 10.24 -2.58 3.46
N TYR A 374 10.42 -2.55 4.78
CA TYR A 374 9.64 -3.39 5.71
C TYR A 374 8.13 -3.09 5.70
N ARG A 375 7.74 -1.90 5.22
CA ARG A 375 6.34 -1.49 5.05
C ARG A 375 5.71 -2.05 3.78
N MET A 376 6.38 -2.92 3.02
CA MET A 376 5.85 -3.35 1.72
C MET A 376 4.45 -3.96 1.84
N MET A 377 4.23 -4.78 2.87
CA MET A 377 2.93 -5.40 3.15
C MET A 377 1.86 -4.43 3.67
N TRP A 378 2.22 -3.18 3.98
CA TRP A 378 1.23 -2.14 4.32
C TRP A 378 0.57 -1.59 3.06
N TYR A 379 1.23 -1.73 1.90
CA TYR A 379 0.80 -1.11 0.65
C TYR A 379 0.40 -2.10 -0.43
N GLN A 380 0.67 -3.40 -0.26
CA GLN A 380 0.37 -4.43 -1.26
C GLN A 380 -0.10 -5.74 -0.62
N THR A 381 -1.23 -6.27 -1.10
CA THR A 381 -1.85 -7.51 -0.60
C THR A 381 -1.63 -8.73 -1.50
N GLY A 382 -0.92 -8.56 -2.62
CA GLY A 382 -0.63 -9.61 -3.59
C GLY A 382 -0.04 -10.90 -3.00
N PRO A 383 0.94 -10.83 -2.07
CA PRO A 383 1.48 -12.03 -1.42
C PRO A 383 0.44 -12.85 -0.66
N TYR A 384 -0.49 -12.21 0.05
CA TYR A 384 -1.55 -12.91 0.76
C TYR A 384 -2.46 -13.67 -0.20
N LYS A 385 -2.88 -13.03 -1.30
CA LYS A 385 -3.69 -13.65 -2.36
C LYS A 385 -2.96 -14.85 -2.96
N ALA A 386 -1.69 -14.68 -3.35
CA ALA A 386 -0.90 -15.71 -3.98
C ALA A 386 -0.75 -16.96 -3.09
N TYR A 387 -0.37 -16.79 -1.83
CA TYR A 387 -0.25 -17.91 -0.90
C TYR A 387 -1.60 -18.54 -0.56
N PHE A 388 -2.64 -17.75 -0.32
CA PHE A 388 -3.97 -18.27 0.02
C PHE A 388 -4.57 -19.13 -1.11
N PHE A 389 -4.60 -18.59 -2.34
CA PHE A 389 -5.20 -19.29 -3.47
C PHE A 389 -4.34 -20.42 -4.04
N SER A 390 -3.07 -20.52 -3.63
CA SER A 390 -2.22 -21.70 -3.88
C SER A 390 -2.26 -22.72 -2.74
N GLY A 391 -3.09 -22.51 -1.71
CA GLY A 391 -3.29 -23.44 -0.59
C GLY A 391 -2.21 -23.37 0.50
N ARG A 392 -1.34 -22.36 0.46
CA ARG A 392 -0.25 -22.13 1.44
C ARG A 392 -0.74 -21.28 2.61
N TYR A 393 -1.67 -21.85 3.38
CA TYR A 393 -2.35 -21.12 4.47
C TYR A 393 -1.40 -20.81 5.63
N ALA A 394 -0.42 -21.68 5.94
CA ALA A 394 0.54 -21.39 7.01
C ALA A 394 1.43 -20.20 6.63
N ASP A 395 1.81 -20.09 5.36
CA ASP A 395 2.58 -18.94 4.88
C ASP A 395 1.78 -17.63 4.92
N VAL A 396 0.47 -17.65 4.65
CA VAL A 396 -0.40 -16.48 4.86
C VAL A 396 -0.42 -16.08 6.33
N ILE A 397 -0.65 -17.04 7.24
CA ILE A 397 -0.70 -16.80 8.69
C ILE A 397 0.62 -16.23 9.19
N ASN A 398 1.74 -16.83 8.79
CA ASN A 398 3.07 -16.41 9.19
C ASN A 398 3.41 -15.01 8.64
N LEU A 399 3.15 -14.74 7.36
CA LEU A 399 3.41 -13.43 6.76
C LEU A 399 2.58 -12.33 7.43
N ALA A 400 1.29 -12.58 7.66
CA ALA A 400 0.42 -11.62 8.30
C ALA A 400 0.80 -11.38 9.76
N THR A 401 1.20 -12.44 10.48
CA THR A 401 1.69 -12.34 11.87
C THR A 401 2.97 -11.52 11.94
N THR A 402 3.98 -11.82 11.11
CA THR A 402 5.20 -10.99 11.02
C THR A 402 4.86 -9.53 10.69
N THR A 403 3.92 -9.30 9.78
CA THR A 403 3.49 -7.95 9.43
C THR A 403 2.88 -7.22 10.62
N LEU A 404 1.95 -7.86 11.35
CA LEU A 404 1.17 -7.26 12.43
C LEU A 404 1.92 -7.16 13.77
N GLU A 405 2.93 -7.99 13.99
CA GLU A 405 3.64 -8.10 15.27
C GLU A 405 5.07 -7.55 15.22
N ASP A 406 5.76 -7.69 14.09
CA ASP A 406 7.17 -7.35 13.97
C ASP A 406 7.42 -6.08 13.16
N THR A 407 6.56 -5.76 12.18
CA THR A 407 6.78 -4.58 11.31
C THR A 407 6.10 -3.31 11.79
N ILE A 408 5.18 -3.40 12.75
CA ILE A 408 4.32 -2.29 13.16
C ILE A 408 4.13 -2.24 14.69
N SER A 409 4.08 -1.04 15.26
CA SER A 409 3.96 -0.86 16.73
C SER A 409 2.56 -1.14 17.28
N LYS A 410 1.56 -1.19 16.40
CA LYS A 410 0.16 -1.49 16.70
C LYS A 410 -0.41 -2.28 15.52
N PRO A 411 -1.06 -3.44 15.74
CA PRO A 411 -1.60 -4.26 14.64
C PRO A 411 -2.84 -3.59 14.08
N ASN A 412 -2.66 -2.68 13.12
CA ASN A 412 -3.73 -1.87 12.55
C ASN A 412 -3.65 -1.81 11.02
N LEU A 413 -3.51 -3.00 10.43
CA LEU A 413 -3.57 -3.24 8.99
C LEU A 413 -4.72 -4.23 8.76
N GLU A 414 -5.89 -3.69 8.39
CA GLU A 414 -7.13 -4.45 8.26
C GLU A 414 -7.04 -5.56 7.22
N GLU A 415 -6.29 -5.36 6.12
CA GLU A 415 -6.12 -6.39 5.10
C GLU A 415 -5.24 -7.53 5.61
N SER A 416 -4.17 -7.24 6.36
CA SER A 416 -3.35 -8.28 6.99
C SER A 416 -4.17 -9.11 7.99
N LEU A 417 -5.02 -8.45 8.79
CA LEU A 417 -5.94 -9.14 9.71
C LEU A 417 -6.95 -9.99 8.95
N TYR A 418 -7.55 -9.44 7.89
CA TYR A 418 -8.52 -10.17 7.07
C TYR A 418 -7.89 -11.41 6.41
N TRP A 419 -6.72 -11.27 5.80
CA TRP A 419 -6.05 -12.40 5.15
C TRP A 419 -5.55 -13.46 6.14
N ARG A 420 -5.07 -13.05 7.31
CA ARG A 420 -4.75 -14.00 8.38
C ARG A 420 -6.00 -14.77 8.81
N ALA A 421 -7.12 -14.09 9.02
CA ALA A 421 -8.39 -14.72 9.37
C ALA A 421 -8.87 -15.72 8.30
N GLN A 422 -8.79 -15.34 7.01
CA GLN A 422 -9.12 -16.25 5.90
C GLN A 422 -8.30 -17.54 5.99
N ALA A 423 -6.98 -17.42 6.17
CA ALA A 423 -6.09 -18.58 6.25
C ALA A 423 -6.28 -19.39 7.54
N GLU A 424 -6.50 -18.73 8.68
CA GLU A 424 -6.82 -19.38 9.95
C GLU A 424 -8.10 -20.21 9.85
N TYR A 425 -9.13 -19.68 9.21
CA TYR A 425 -10.36 -20.41 8.97
C TYR A 425 -10.11 -21.66 8.12
N MET A 426 -9.37 -21.54 7.02
CA MET A 426 -8.99 -22.67 6.16
C MET A 426 -8.11 -23.70 6.89
N ALA A 427 -7.32 -23.26 7.87
CA ALA A 427 -6.53 -24.13 8.75
C ALA A 427 -7.34 -24.76 9.90
N GLY A 428 -8.65 -24.47 10.01
CA GLY A 428 -9.54 -24.99 11.06
C GLY A 428 -9.53 -24.18 12.36
N ASN A 429 -8.86 -23.03 12.40
CA ASN A 429 -8.75 -22.14 13.56
C ASN A 429 -9.85 -21.06 13.55
N THR A 430 -11.12 -21.48 13.52
CA THR A 430 -12.27 -20.57 13.36
C THR A 430 -12.35 -19.47 14.43
N GLU A 431 -11.99 -19.77 15.69
CA GLU A 431 -12.02 -18.77 16.77
C GLU A 431 -11.01 -17.63 16.53
N ALA A 432 -9.82 -17.96 16.02
CA ALA A 432 -8.80 -16.98 15.68
C ALA A 432 -9.27 -16.11 14.50
N ALA A 433 -9.84 -16.74 13.47
CA ALA A 433 -10.37 -16.03 12.32
C ALA A 433 -11.45 -15.00 12.71
N ILE A 434 -12.40 -15.38 13.57
CA ILE A 434 -13.42 -14.48 14.10
C ILE A 434 -12.78 -13.31 14.86
N ALA A 435 -11.74 -13.56 15.66
CA ALA A 435 -11.07 -12.51 16.42
C ALA A 435 -10.41 -11.48 15.49
N ASP A 436 -9.76 -11.94 14.42
CA ASP A 436 -9.10 -11.08 13.43
C ASP A 436 -10.09 -10.32 12.55
N TYR A 437 -11.19 -10.93 12.08
CA TYR A 437 -12.24 -10.18 11.36
C TYR A 437 -12.83 -9.07 12.23
N ARG A 438 -13.07 -9.34 13.52
CA ARG A 438 -13.52 -8.33 14.48
C ARG A 438 -12.47 -7.26 14.73
N ALA A 439 -11.19 -7.62 14.72
CA ALA A 439 -10.11 -6.64 14.84
C ALA A 439 -10.06 -5.73 13.61
N ALA A 440 -10.23 -6.28 12.40
CA ALA A 440 -10.33 -5.50 11.16
C ALA A 440 -11.51 -4.51 11.22
N LEU A 441 -12.70 -4.94 11.68
CA LEU A 441 -13.87 -4.07 11.83
C LEU A 441 -13.74 -2.97 12.89
N LYS A 442 -12.80 -3.07 13.84
CA LYS A 442 -12.46 -1.98 14.77
C LYS A 442 -11.62 -0.88 14.10
N ILE A 443 -10.94 -1.22 13.02
CA ILE A 443 -10.13 -0.31 12.19
C ILE A 443 -11.04 0.26 11.11
N HIS A 444 -11.69 -0.57 10.32
CA HIS A 444 -12.60 -0.17 9.24
C HIS A 444 -14.03 -0.61 9.58
N PRO A 445 -14.81 0.21 10.32
CA PRO A 445 -16.21 -0.08 10.59
C PRO A 445 -17.01 -0.21 9.30
N ASN A 446 -17.89 -1.21 9.24
CA ASN A 446 -18.74 -1.51 8.09
C ASN A 446 -17.99 -1.97 6.83
N TRP A 447 -16.75 -2.45 6.97
CA TRP A 447 -16.05 -3.04 5.83
C TRP A 447 -16.77 -4.31 5.36
N GLU A 448 -17.42 -4.22 4.19
CA GLU A 448 -18.31 -5.26 3.67
C GLU A 448 -17.63 -6.63 3.61
N THR A 449 -16.38 -6.65 3.18
CA THR A 449 -15.55 -7.86 3.08
C THR A 449 -15.42 -8.62 4.40
N ALA A 450 -15.14 -7.92 5.51
CA ALA A 450 -15.02 -8.54 6.84
C ALA A 450 -16.39 -8.85 7.47
N LEU A 451 -17.41 -8.02 7.19
CA LEU A 451 -18.78 -8.29 7.62
C LEU A 451 -19.34 -9.56 6.97
N GLN A 452 -19.15 -9.72 5.66
CA GLN A 452 -19.62 -10.89 4.93
C GLN A 452 -18.91 -12.15 5.44
N ALA A 453 -17.60 -12.10 5.68
CA ALA A 453 -16.86 -13.24 6.23
C ALA A 453 -17.40 -13.69 7.61
N LEU A 454 -17.76 -12.76 8.50
CA LEU A 454 -18.39 -13.11 9.79
C LEU A 454 -19.80 -13.68 9.60
N GLN A 455 -20.58 -13.14 8.66
CA GLN A 455 -21.92 -13.63 8.35
C GLN A 455 -21.88 -15.05 7.77
N ASP A 456 -20.92 -15.36 6.90
CA ASP A 456 -20.72 -16.69 6.33
C ASP A 456 -20.39 -17.74 7.41
N LEU A 457 -19.76 -17.30 8.51
CA LEU A 457 -19.51 -18.11 9.71
C LEU A 457 -20.71 -18.17 10.67
N GLY A 458 -21.81 -17.47 10.37
CA GLY A 458 -22.99 -17.38 11.23
C GLY A 458 -22.76 -16.55 12.50
N VAL A 459 -21.78 -15.63 12.49
CA VAL A 459 -21.35 -14.84 13.64
C VAL A 459 -21.70 -13.37 13.44
N ALA A 460 -22.24 -12.73 14.48
CA ALA A 460 -22.48 -11.30 14.46
C ALA A 460 -21.16 -10.50 14.62
N PRO A 461 -21.03 -9.33 13.94
CA PRO A 461 -19.89 -8.42 14.04
C PRO A 461 -19.43 -8.14 15.46
#